data_AF-A0A1F5SQ98-F1
#
_entry.id   AF-A0A1F5SQ98-F1
#
_cell.length_a   1.000
_cell.length_b   1.000
_cell.length_c   1.000
_cell.angle_alpha   90.00
_cell.angle_beta   90.00
_cell.angle_gamma   90.00
#
_symmetry.space_group_name_H-M   'P 1'
#
loop_
_entity.id
_entity.type
_entity.pdbx_description
1 polymer ?
#
loop_
_entity_poly.entity_id
_entity_poly.type
_entity_poly.pdbx_seq_one_letter_code
_entity_poly.pdbx_strand_id
1 'polypeptide(L)'
;MNYQYSYLIGSLALLVVWFALFAWRKDVRKEMLIISLLFGIGGVASELVYAVDWWHPLFIFNFRVGIEDFICGFASGGVAAVIYEEVFNKKMQRAKKRIPHRNNKNLYLPCLALILLFFGSFYWLHISSLYATFIGFFIPTVGIWIWRKDLIVNSLLSGLLLAVVSFAFLVGPELITPGWIAHTWRWENLSGITILKAPLEDIIWFFLAGMFIGPLYEFWQEAKLITKK
;
A
#
# COMPACT_ATOMS: atom_id res chain seq x y z
N MET A 1 18.74 -22.70 5.28
CA MET A 1 18.20 -21.84 6.35
C MET A 1 16.69 -21.95 6.33
N ASN A 2 16.01 -21.80 7.47
CA ASN A 2 14.54 -21.78 7.51
C ASN A 2 14.06 -20.33 7.30
N TYR A 3 13.26 -20.09 6.27
CA TYR A 3 12.71 -18.76 5.92
C TYR A 3 11.26 -18.56 6.37
N GLN A 4 10.69 -19.51 7.12
CA GLN A 4 9.27 -19.54 7.49
C GLN A 4 8.80 -18.30 8.25
N TYR A 5 9.69 -17.64 9.01
CA TYR A 5 9.34 -16.47 9.81
C TYR A 5 9.70 -15.13 9.16
N SER A 6 10.41 -15.13 8.02
CA SER A 6 10.96 -13.92 7.43
C SER A 6 9.84 -12.96 6.99
N TYR A 7 8.75 -13.48 6.41
CA TYR A 7 7.61 -12.66 6.04
C TYR A 7 6.93 -12.04 7.28
N LEU A 8 6.67 -12.82 8.32
CA LEU A 8 6.12 -12.29 9.57
C LEU A 8 7.00 -11.20 10.16
N ILE A 9 8.32 -11.39 10.20
CA ILE A 9 9.27 -10.40 10.72
C ILE A 9 9.15 -9.09 9.94
N GLY A 10 9.04 -9.16 8.61
CA GLY A 10 8.83 -7.99 7.76
C GLY A 10 7.51 -7.30 8.07
N SER A 11 6.41 -8.05 8.12
CA SER A 11 5.07 -7.53 8.42
C SER A 11 5.01 -6.88 9.81
N LEU A 12 5.69 -7.46 10.81
CA LEU A 12 5.79 -6.88 12.14
C LEU A 12 6.64 -5.60 12.17
N ALA A 13 7.71 -5.53 11.38
CA ALA A 13 8.51 -4.31 11.25
C ALA A 13 7.65 -3.14 10.74
N LEU A 14 6.80 -3.38 9.73
CA LEU A 14 5.82 -2.39 9.27
C LEU A 14 4.79 -2.05 10.36
N LEU A 15 4.31 -3.05 11.09
CA LEU A 15 3.34 -2.84 12.16
C LEU A 15 3.90 -1.99 13.31
N VAL A 16 5.21 -2.08 13.58
CA VAL A 16 5.88 -1.20 14.56
C VAL A 16 5.85 0.26 14.08
N VAL A 17 6.12 0.51 12.80
CA VAL A 17 6.01 1.87 12.21
C VAL A 17 4.56 2.37 12.32
N TRP A 18 3.59 1.52 12.00
CA TRP A 18 2.17 1.81 12.15
C TRP A 18 1.83 2.19 13.59
N PHE A 19 2.28 1.40 14.58
CA PHE A 19 1.97 1.65 15.99
C PHE A 19 2.61 2.95 16.50
N ALA A 20 3.83 3.25 16.07
CA ALA A 20 4.51 4.50 16.40
C ALA A 20 3.71 5.72 15.93
N LEU A 21 3.27 5.71 14.66
CA LEU A 21 2.44 6.77 14.07
C LEU A 21 1.08 6.87 14.77
N PHE A 22 0.43 5.74 15.04
CA PHE A 22 -0.86 5.70 15.72
C PHE A 22 -0.78 6.24 17.16
N ALA A 23 0.30 5.93 17.88
CA ALA A 23 0.54 6.43 19.23
C ALA A 23 0.77 7.94 19.25
N TRP A 24 1.59 8.45 18.32
CA TRP A 24 2.01 9.85 18.25
C TRP A 24 0.90 10.79 17.75
N ARG A 25 0.20 10.44 16.67
CA ARG A 25 -0.80 11.30 16.02
C ARG A 25 -2.23 10.90 16.34
N LYS A 26 -2.77 11.46 17.42
CA LYS A 26 -4.17 11.24 17.82
C LYS A 26 -5.20 11.74 16.81
N ASP A 27 -4.85 12.74 16.00
CA ASP A 27 -5.72 13.40 15.04
C ASP A 27 -6.03 12.55 13.79
N VAL A 28 -5.11 11.64 13.41
CA VAL A 28 -5.21 10.83 12.18
C VAL A 28 -5.66 9.38 12.43
N ARG A 29 -5.86 9.00 13.70
CA ARG A 29 -6.17 7.60 14.09
C ARG A 29 -7.38 7.00 13.37
N LYS A 30 -8.44 7.80 13.18
CA LYS A 30 -9.66 7.32 12.53
C LYS A 30 -9.41 6.96 11.06
N GLU A 31 -8.71 7.85 10.36
CA GLU A 31 -8.29 7.64 8.97
C GLU A 31 -7.42 6.40 8.86
N MET A 32 -6.38 6.35 9.69
CA MET A 32 -5.44 5.26 9.75
C MET A 32 -6.16 3.92 9.95
N LEU A 33 -7.06 3.79 10.93
CA LEU A 33 -7.80 2.55 11.18
C LEU A 33 -8.72 2.14 10.02
N ILE A 34 -9.43 3.10 9.41
CA ILE A 34 -10.35 2.83 8.30
C ILE A 34 -9.58 2.30 7.10
N ILE A 35 -8.50 2.99 6.71
CA ILE A 35 -7.69 2.59 5.57
C ILE A 35 -6.93 1.30 5.86
N SER A 36 -6.39 1.13 7.07
CA SER A 36 -5.70 -0.11 7.47
C SER A 36 -6.63 -1.32 7.39
N LEU A 37 -7.88 -1.20 7.86
CA LEU A 37 -8.83 -2.32 7.80
C LEU A 37 -9.18 -2.67 6.35
N LEU A 38 -9.40 -1.66 5.51
CA LEU A 38 -9.69 -1.85 4.08
C LEU A 38 -8.55 -2.57 3.36
N PHE A 39 -7.31 -2.10 3.53
CA PHE A 39 -6.14 -2.68 2.86
C PHE A 39 -5.63 -3.95 3.55
N GLY A 40 -5.95 -4.18 4.82
CA GLY A 40 -5.74 -5.48 5.47
C GLY A 40 -6.61 -6.57 4.84
N ILE A 41 -7.90 -6.30 4.61
CA ILE A 41 -8.80 -7.20 3.86
C ILE A 41 -8.32 -7.32 2.40
N GLY A 42 -7.93 -6.19 1.79
CA GLY A 42 -7.37 -6.15 0.45
C GLY A 42 -6.12 -7.02 0.30
N GLY A 43 -5.21 -7.00 1.28
CA GLY A 43 -3.98 -7.80 1.30
C GLY A 43 -4.24 -9.29 1.27
N VAL A 44 -5.18 -9.76 2.11
CA VAL A 44 -5.63 -11.16 2.13
C VAL A 44 -6.23 -11.56 0.77
N ALA A 45 -7.02 -10.68 0.15
CA ALA A 45 -7.63 -10.95 -1.14
C ALA A 45 -6.62 -10.94 -2.29
N SER A 46 -5.64 -10.03 -2.26
CA SER A 46 -4.62 -9.91 -3.29
C SER A 46 -3.60 -11.04 -3.23
N GLU A 47 -3.32 -11.61 -2.05
CA GLU A 47 -2.37 -12.71 -1.92
C GLU A 47 -2.80 -13.97 -2.67
N LEU A 48 -4.12 -14.21 -2.81
CA LEU A 48 -4.65 -15.28 -3.64
C LEU A 48 -4.22 -15.19 -5.12
N VAL A 49 -3.86 -13.98 -5.56
CA VAL A 49 -3.39 -13.68 -6.90
C VAL A 49 -1.86 -13.59 -6.92
N TYR A 50 -1.24 -12.93 -5.94
CA TYR A 50 0.22 -12.77 -5.86
C TYR A 50 0.97 -14.08 -5.70
N ALA A 51 0.43 -15.01 -4.90
CA ALA A 51 1.01 -16.33 -4.69
C ALA A 51 1.04 -17.19 -5.97
N VAL A 52 0.34 -16.80 -7.04
CA VAL A 52 0.27 -17.58 -8.28
C VAL A 52 1.53 -17.41 -9.12
N ASP A 53 2.03 -16.19 -9.26
CA ASP A 53 3.09 -15.87 -10.24
C ASP A 53 4.09 -14.79 -9.79
N TRP A 54 3.90 -14.07 -8.69
CA TRP A 54 4.84 -13.02 -8.28
C TRP A 54 5.83 -13.53 -7.22
N TRP A 55 5.32 -14.13 -6.16
CA TRP A 55 6.14 -14.60 -5.05
C TRP A 55 5.50 -15.78 -4.31
N HIS A 56 6.26 -16.45 -3.46
CA HIS A 56 5.81 -17.60 -2.67
C HIS A 56 6.20 -17.44 -1.20
N PRO A 57 5.40 -16.69 -0.42
CA PRO A 57 5.67 -16.55 1.00
C PRO A 57 5.52 -17.90 1.71
N LEU A 58 6.37 -18.09 2.70
CA LEU A 58 6.21 -19.15 3.69
C LEU A 58 5.47 -18.56 4.88
N PHE A 59 4.40 -19.23 5.29
CA PHE A 59 3.54 -18.81 6.39
C PHE A 59 3.84 -19.59 7.66
N ILE A 60 3.52 -19.01 8.83
CA ILE A 60 3.61 -19.72 10.12
C ILE A 60 2.67 -20.93 10.13
N PHE A 61 1.46 -20.72 9.62
CA PHE A 61 0.45 -21.76 9.46
C PHE A 61 0.40 -22.18 7.99
N ASN A 62 0.30 -23.48 7.70
CA ASN A 62 0.28 -24.03 6.33
C ASN A 62 -1.03 -23.73 5.56
N PHE A 63 -1.53 -22.51 5.63
CA PHE A 63 -2.65 -22.01 4.85
C PHE A 63 -2.17 -21.35 3.55
N ARG A 64 -3.08 -21.19 2.58
CA ARG A 64 -2.80 -20.48 1.33
C ARG A 64 -2.72 -18.96 1.49
N VAL A 65 -3.29 -18.43 2.57
CA VAL A 65 -3.26 -17.02 2.95
C VAL A 65 -3.04 -16.97 4.45
N GLY A 66 -2.11 -16.13 4.89
CA GLY A 66 -1.67 -16.02 6.27
C GLY A 66 -2.27 -14.84 7.01
N ILE A 67 -2.01 -14.80 8.32
CA ILE A 67 -2.26 -13.60 9.14
C ILE A 67 -1.27 -12.49 8.73
N GLU A 68 -0.10 -12.90 8.22
CA GLU A 68 0.98 -12.06 7.71
C GLU A 68 0.50 -11.12 6.60
N ASP A 69 -0.39 -11.59 5.71
CA ASP A 69 -0.96 -10.79 4.62
C ASP A 69 -1.90 -9.71 5.12
N PHE A 70 -2.73 -10.06 6.11
CA PHE A 70 -3.57 -9.07 6.77
C PHE A 70 -2.72 -8.02 7.49
N ILE A 71 -1.70 -8.44 8.24
CA ILE A 71 -0.80 -7.52 8.96
C ILE A 71 -0.05 -6.62 7.96
N CYS A 72 0.50 -7.19 6.89
CA CYS A 72 1.24 -6.46 5.87
C CYS A 72 0.34 -5.42 5.18
N GLY A 73 -0.84 -5.82 4.72
CA GLY A 73 -1.81 -4.92 4.10
C GLY A 73 -2.33 -3.84 5.07
N PHE A 74 -2.61 -4.23 6.31
CA PHE A 74 -3.07 -3.32 7.37
C PHE A 74 -2.02 -2.27 7.70
N ALA A 75 -0.79 -2.70 7.97
CA ALA A 75 0.30 -1.80 8.33
C ALA A 75 0.67 -0.89 7.16
N SER A 76 0.86 -1.45 5.95
CA SER A 76 1.22 -0.69 4.76
C SER A 76 0.15 0.34 4.41
N GLY A 77 -1.13 -0.07 4.38
CA GLY A 77 -2.23 0.84 4.06
C GLY A 77 -2.41 1.95 5.09
N GLY A 78 -2.30 1.62 6.37
CA GLY A 78 -2.37 2.61 7.45
C GLY A 78 -1.22 3.62 7.43
N VAL A 79 0.01 3.14 7.25
CA VAL A 79 1.19 4.00 7.15
C VAL A 79 1.07 4.89 5.91
N ALA A 80 0.72 4.33 4.76
CA ALA A 80 0.55 5.06 3.51
C ALA A 80 -0.44 6.22 3.61
N ALA A 81 -1.56 6.02 4.32
CA ALA A 81 -2.59 7.03 4.51
C ALA A 81 -2.08 8.28 5.25
N VAL A 82 -1.20 8.11 6.24
CA VAL A 82 -0.89 9.19 7.20
C VAL A 82 0.57 9.66 7.17
N ILE A 83 1.47 8.95 6.48
CA ILE A 83 2.91 9.25 6.52
C ILE A 83 3.24 10.63 5.96
N TYR A 84 2.51 11.08 4.93
CA TYR A 84 2.63 12.44 4.41
C TYR A 84 2.17 13.48 5.45
N GLU A 85 1.05 13.24 6.12
CA GLU A 85 0.57 14.14 7.17
C GLU A 85 1.55 14.26 8.34
N GLU A 86 2.27 13.18 8.65
CA GLU A 86 3.29 13.18 9.69
C GLU A 86 4.52 13.98 9.29
N VAL A 87 5.15 13.63 8.17
CA VAL A 87 6.41 14.26 7.73
C VAL A 87 6.23 15.76 7.48
N PHE A 88 5.08 16.17 6.94
CA PHE A 88 4.83 17.57 6.57
C PHE A 88 3.96 18.33 7.57
N ASN A 89 3.70 17.76 8.76
CA ASN A 89 2.87 18.35 9.81
C ASN A 89 1.53 18.89 9.26
N LYS A 90 0.88 18.10 8.40
CA LYS A 90 -0.44 18.43 7.86
C LYS A 90 -1.52 17.87 8.76
N LYS A 91 -2.68 18.53 8.76
CA LYS A 91 -3.89 18.07 9.42
C LYS A 91 -5.03 18.14 8.41
N MET A 92 -5.85 17.09 8.40
CA MET A 92 -7.10 17.12 7.67
C MET A 92 -8.07 18.14 8.28
N GLN A 93 -8.42 19.16 7.49
CA GLN A 93 -9.55 20.06 7.79
C GLN A 93 -10.70 19.73 6.85
N ARG A 94 -11.81 19.26 7.43
CA ARG A 94 -13.06 19.13 6.68
C ARG A 94 -13.45 20.50 6.11
N ALA A 95 -13.70 20.56 4.81
CA ALA A 95 -14.14 21.79 4.17
C ALA A 95 -15.43 22.28 4.85
N LYS A 96 -15.42 23.49 5.43
CA LYS A 96 -16.61 24.09 6.09
C LYS A 96 -17.79 24.26 5.14
N LYS A 97 -17.52 24.32 3.84
CA LYS A 97 -18.51 24.27 2.77
C LYS A 97 -18.29 22.95 2.03
N ARG A 98 -19.31 22.07 2.00
CA ARG A 98 -19.43 21.04 0.96
C ARG A 98 -19.16 21.74 -0.37
N ILE A 99 -18.15 21.29 -1.12
CA ILE A 99 -17.91 21.85 -2.44
C ILE A 99 -19.20 21.57 -3.23
N PRO A 100 -19.97 22.58 -3.69
CA PRO A 100 -21.40 22.40 -4.03
C PRO A 100 -21.68 21.58 -5.29
N HIS A 101 -20.68 20.90 -5.85
CA HIS A 101 -20.73 20.41 -7.23
C HIS A 101 -20.13 19.02 -7.44
N ARG A 102 -19.91 18.24 -6.38
CA ARG A 102 -19.37 16.89 -6.54
C ARG A 102 -20.42 15.84 -6.19
N ASN A 103 -20.82 15.10 -7.21
CA ASN A 103 -21.73 13.97 -7.08
C ASN A 103 -21.07 12.90 -6.19
N ASN A 104 -21.63 12.62 -5.01
CA ASN A 104 -21.10 11.65 -4.03
C ASN A 104 -20.82 10.26 -4.63
N LYS A 105 -21.45 9.93 -5.76
CA LYS A 105 -21.30 8.65 -6.48
C LYS A 105 -19.87 8.38 -6.95
N ASN A 106 -19.06 9.41 -7.21
CA ASN A 106 -17.71 9.23 -7.73
C ASN A 106 -16.66 8.97 -6.64
N LEU A 107 -17.02 9.06 -5.36
CA LEU A 107 -16.07 8.90 -4.23
C LEU A 107 -15.51 7.48 -4.16
N TYR A 108 -16.35 6.47 -4.40
CA TYR A 108 -15.95 5.06 -4.33
C TYR A 108 -15.39 4.53 -5.65
N LEU A 109 -15.49 5.31 -6.73
CA LEU A 109 -15.10 4.90 -8.07
C LEU A 109 -13.61 4.54 -8.19
N PRO A 110 -12.64 5.22 -7.54
CA PRO A 110 -11.24 4.79 -7.56
C PRO A 110 -11.02 3.40 -6.96
N CYS A 111 -11.69 3.06 -5.86
CA CYS A 111 -11.57 1.73 -5.25
C CYS A 111 -12.25 0.65 -6.09
N LEU A 112 -13.41 0.95 -6.67
CA LEU A 112 -14.04 0.04 -7.63
C LEU A 112 -13.15 -0.19 -8.85
N ALA A 113 -12.55 0.89 -9.38
CA ALA A 113 -11.62 0.82 -10.50
C ALA A 113 -10.37 0.00 -10.15
N LEU A 114 -9.79 0.17 -8.95
CA LEU A 114 -8.68 -0.67 -8.47
C LEU A 114 -9.04 -2.16 -8.53
N ILE A 115 -10.18 -2.54 -7.94
CA ILE A 115 -10.62 -3.95 -7.90
C ILE A 115 -10.84 -4.49 -9.32
N LEU A 116 -11.60 -3.76 -10.15
CA LEU A 116 -11.95 -4.20 -11.50
C LEU A 116 -10.72 -4.29 -12.41
N LEU A 117 -9.80 -3.33 -12.33
CA LEU A 117 -8.59 -3.33 -13.13
C LEU A 117 -7.62 -4.41 -12.66
N PHE A 118 -7.42 -4.54 -11.35
CA PHE A 118 -6.52 -5.57 -10.81
C PHE A 118 -6.99 -6.98 -11.19
N PHE A 119 -8.22 -7.34 -10.81
CA PHE A 119 -8.75 -8.68 -11.07
C PHE A 119 -9.07 -8.90 -12.55
N GLY A 120 -9.54 -7.87 -13.27
CA GLY A 120 -9.80 -7.96 -14.71
C GLY A 120 -8.51 -8.15 -15.52
N SER A 121 -7.45 -7.40 -15.21
CA SER A 121 -6.16 -7.57 -15.87
C SER A 121 -5.56 -8.95 -15.63
N PHE A 122 -5.68 -9.49 -14.41
CA PHE A 122 -5.16 -10.82 -14.10
C PHE A 122 -6.01 -11.95 -14.72
N TYR A 123 -7.31 -11.99 -14.43
CA TYR A 123 -8.16 -13.12 -14.82
C TYR A 123 -8.62 -13.09 -16.28
N TRP A 124 -8.81 -11.91 -16.89
CA TRP A 124 -9.33 -11.81 -18.26
C TRP A 124 -8.25 -11.49 -19.28
N LEU A 125 -7.25 -10.68 -18.92
CA LEU A 125 -6.15 -10.33 -19.84
C LEU A 125 -4.92 -11.23 -19.65
N HIS A 126 -4.92 -12.11 -18.64
CA HIS A 126 -3.82 -13.01 -18.32
C HIS A 126 -2.46 -12.29 -18.14
N ILE A 127 -2.52 -11.05 -17.63
CA ILE A 127 -1.33 -10.27 -17.28
C ILE A 127 -0.82 -10.78 -15.93
N SER A 128 0.50 -10.81 -15.74
CA SER A 128 1.09 -11.23 -14.46
C SER A 128 0.55 -10.39 -13.29
N SER A 129 0.42 -10.98 -12.10
CA SER A 129 -0.19 -10.29 -10.95
C SER A 129 0.51 -8.98 -10.56
N LEU A 130 1.82 -8.90 -10.72
CA LEU A 130 2.61 -7.70 -10.47
C LEU A 130 2.17 -6.53 -11.39
N TYR A 131 2.23 -6.74 -12.71
CA TYR A 131 1.81 -5.72 -13.68
C TYR A 131 0.31 -5.41 -13.60
N ALA A 132 -0.54 -6.40 -13.29
CA ALA A 132 -1.95 -6.18 -13.02
C ALA A 132 -2.15 -5.23 -11.83
N THR A 133 -1.30 -5.32 -10.81
CA THR A 133 -1.31 -4.37 -9.69
C THR A 133 -0.85 -2.98 -10.10
N PHE A 134 0.19 -2.87 -10.94
CA PHE A 134 0.64 -1.58 -11.44
C PHE A 134 -0.49 -0.84 -12.17
N ILE A 135 -1.21 -1.55 -13.04
CA ILE A 135 -2.41 -1.02 -13.72
C ILE A 135 -3.48 -0.65 -12.69
N GLY A 136 -3.74 -1.56 -11.75
CA GLY A 136 -4.72 -1.41 -10.68
C GLY A 136 -4.50 -0.18 -9.81
N PHE A 137 -3.27 0.17 -9.45
CA PHE A 137 -2.99 1.37 -8.68
C PHE A 137 -2.83 2.62 -9.54
N PHE A 138 -2.14 2.52 -10.68
CA PHE A 138 -1.79 3.68 -11.48
C PHE A 138 -3.01 4.36 -12.12
N ILE A 139 -3.89 3.61 -12.79
CA ILE A 139 -5.04 4.18 -13.50
C ILE A 139 -6.02 4.88 -12.54
N PRO A 140 -6.43 4.28 -11.41
CA PRO A 140 -7.30 4.97 -10.44
C PRO A 140 -6.63 6.17 -9.78
N THR A 141 -5.31 6.13 -9.57
CA THR A 141 -4.54 7.28 -9.06
C THR A 141 -4.61 8.46 -10.03
N VAL A 142 -4.39 8.22 -11.33
CA VAL A 142 -4.57 9.24 -12.37
C VAL A 142 -6.01 9.76 -12.38
N GLY A 143 -6.99 8.88 -12.18
CA GLY A 143 -8.40 9.26 -11.99
C GLY A 143 -8.59 10.25 -10.84
N ILE A 144 -8.00 9.96 -9.66
CA ILE A 144 -8.00 10.87 -8.51
C ILE A 144 -7.35 12.22 -8.90
N TRP A 145 -6.23 12.23 -9.60
CA TRP A 145 -5.52 13.46 -9.98
C TRP A 145 -6.31 14.35 -10.94
N ILE A 146 -6.98 13.77 -11.94
CA ILE A 146 -7.86 14.51 -12.86
C ILE A 146 -8.95 15.24 -12.07
N TRP A 147 -9.44 14.57 -11.03
CA TRP A 147 -10.55 15.00 -10.19
C TRP A 147 -10.16 15.91 -9.02
N ARG A 148 -8.95 15.77 -8.48
CA ARG A 148 -8.40 16.46 -7.31
C ARG A 148 -6.92 16.73 -7.54
N LYS A 149 -6.63 17.71 -8.40
CA LYS A 149 -5.25 18.14 -8.70
C LYS A 149 -4.49 18.60 -7.45
N ASP A 150 -5.20 19.05 -6.43
CA ASP A 150 -4.62 19.43 -5.13
C ASP A 150 -4.00 18.24 -4.36
N LEU A 151 -4.42 17.01 -4.67
CA LEU A 151 -3.91 15.79 -4.02
C LEU A 151 -2.69 15.18 -4.71
N ILE A 152 -2.24 15.69 -5.86
CA ILE A 152 -1.10 15.13 -6.62
C ILE A 152 0.17 15.10 -5.76
N VAL A 153 0.46 16.19 -5.05
CA VAL A 153 1.66 16.29 -4.22
C VAL A 153 1.58 15.33 -3.03
N ASN A 154 0.40 15.24 -2.37
CA ASN A 154 0.17 14.27 -1.30
C ASN A 154 0.39 12.84 -1.81
N SER A 155 -0.20 12.51 -2.96
CA SER A 155 -0.07 11.21 -3.62
C SER A 155 1.39 10.85 -3.90
N LEU A 156 2.13 11.68 -4.64
CA LEU A 156 3.52 11.39 -5.00
C LEU A 156 4.44 11.25 -3.77
N LEU A 157 4.27 12.13 -2.79
CA LEU A 157 5.10 12.10 -1.58
C LEU A 157 4.73 10.93 -0.67
N SER A 158 3.45 10.57 -0.55
CA SER A 158 3.02 9.36 0.16
C SER A 158 3.60 8.10 -0.48
N GLY A 159 3.61 8.03 -1.82
CA GLY A 159 4.27 6.97 -2.56
C GLY A 159 5.77 6.87 -2.25
N LEU A 160 6.48 8.00 -2.34
CA LEU A 160 7.91 8.04 -2.07
C LEU A 160 8.23 7.63 -0.63
N LEU A 161 7.47 8.14 0.33
CA LEU A 161 7.65 7.82 1.75
C LEU A 161 7.35 6.35 2.04
N LEU A 162 6.30 5.77 1.44
CA LEU A 162 6.00 4.35 1.61
C LEU A 162 7.08 3.45 0.98
N ALA A 163 7.62 3.83 -0.18
CA ALA A 163 8.74 3.14 -0.81
C ALA A 163 10.02 3.20 0.05
N VAL A 164 10.24 4.26 0.83
CA VAL A 164 11.33 4.30 1.81
C VAL A 164 11.04 3.39 3.00
N VAL A 165 9.81 3.40 3.52
CA VAL A 165 9.40 2.53 4.63
C VAL A 165 9.46 1.05 4.25
N SER A 166 9.20 0.70 2.99
CA SER A 166 9.23 -0.70 2.52
C SER A 166 10.61 -1.34 2.62
N PHE A 167 11.69 -0.57 2.66
CA PHE A 167 13.02 -1.14 2.96
C PHE A 167 13.07 -1.80 4.34
N ALA A 168 12.31 -1.32 5.32
CA ALA A 168 12.19 -2.01 6.61
C ALA A 168 11.53 -3.39 6.47
N PHE A 169 10.57 -3.52 5.55
CA PHE A 169 9.89 -4.77 5.23
C PHE A 169 10.77 -5.73 4.42
N LEU A 170 11.50 -5.24 3.41
CA LEU A 170 12.28 -6.07 2.49
C LEU A 170 13.67 -6.38 3.06
N VAL A 171 14.41 -5.35 3.47
CA VAL A 171 15.81 -5.50 3.89
C VAL A 171 15.91 -5.99 5.33
N GLY A 172 14.98 -5.60 6.21
CA GLY A 172 14.98 -6.02 7.62
C GLY A 172 15.07 -7.54 7.79
N PRO A 173 14.12 -8.32 7.24
CA PRO A 173 14.17 -9.78 7.30
C PRO A 173 15.34 -10.37 6.52
N GLU A 174 15.72 -9.80 5.39
CA GLU A 174 16.87 -10.27 4.59
C GLU A 174 18.20 -10.15 5.35
N LEU A 175 18.34 -9.20 6.27
CA LEU A 175 19.52 -9.10 7.14
C LEU A 175 19.53 -10.16 8.25
N ILE A 176 18.35 -10.58 8.73
CA ILE A 176 18.20 -11.58 9.80
C ILE A 176 18.30 -13.00 9.22
N THR A 177 17.70 -13.22 8.06
CA THR A 177 17.67 -14.48 7.31
C THR A 177 18.12 -14.25 5.86
N PRO A 178 19.44 -14.16 5.61
CA PRO A 178 19.98 -13.92 4.27
C PRO A 178 19.55 -14.98 3.26
N GLY A 179 19.21 -14.55 2.05
CA GLY A 179 18.72 -15.41 0.96
C GLY A 179 17.20 -15.62 0.97
N TRP A 180 16.46 -14.97 1.87
CA TRP A 180 15.00 -15.04 1.90
C TRP A 180 14.40 -14.47 0.61
N ILE A 181 14.81 -13.27 0.20
CA ILE A 181 14.28 -12.64 -1.02
C ILE A 181 14.55 -13.53 -2.24
N ALA A 182 15.77 -14.05 -2.34
CA ALA A 182 16.18 -14.93 -3.42
C ALA A 182 15.34 -16.21 -3.51
N HIS A 183 14.89 -16.74 -2.37
CA HIS A 183 14.11 -17.97 -2.27
C HIS A 183 12.60 -17.74 -2.48
N THR A 184 12.08 -16.61 -2.03
CA THR A 184 10.64 -16.33 -1.99
C THR A 184 10.12 -15.71 -3.28
N TRP A 185 10.90 -14.86 -3.96
CA TRP A 185 10.44 -14.18 -5.18
C TRP A 185 10.65 -15.03 -6.43
N ARG A 186 9.70 -14.95 -7.39
CA ARG A 186 9.84 -15.60 -8.70
C ARG A 186 10.63 -14.74 -9.67
N TRP A 187 11.94 -14.89 -9.66
CA TRP A 187 12.86 -14.10 -10.50
C TRP A 187 12.59 -14.17 -12.00
N GLU A 188 11.99 -15.25 -12.49
CA GLU A 188 11.61 -15.40 -13.91
C GLU A 188 10.60 -14.32 -14.36
N ASN A 189 9.81 -13.78 -13.44
CA ASN A 189 8.80 -12.76 -13.69
C ASN A 189 9.26 -11.35 -13.30
N LEU A 190 10.53 -11.19 -12.89
CA LEU A 190 11.14 -9.92 -12.50
C LEU A 190 12.23 -9.52 -13.49
N SER A 191 12.61 -8.24 -13.50
CA SER A 191 13.70 -7.74 -14.34
C SER A 191 15.10 -8.20 -13.89
N GLY A 192 15.21 -8.72 -12.66
CA GLY A 192 16.48 -9.05 -12.03
C GLY A 192 17.26 -7.85 -11.48
N ILE A 193 16.72 -6.63 -11.59
CA ILE A 193 17.32 -5.42 -11.02
C ILE A 193 17.00 -5.36 -9.54
N THR A 194 18.02 -5.15 -8.70
CA THR A 194 17.87 -5.02 -7.25
C THR A 194 18.43 -3.71 -6.72
N ILE A 195 17.81 -3.18 -5.66
CA ILE A 195 18.25 -2.02 -4.89
C ILE A 195 18.36 -2.48 -3.44
N LEU A 196 19.56 -2.43 -2.85
CA LEU A 196 19.81 -2.92 -1.48
C LEU A 196 19.29 -4.36 -1.23
N LYS A 197 19.42 -5.23 -2.24
CA LYS A 197 18.89 -6.62 -2.28
C LYS A 197 17.37 -6.76 -2.50
N ALA A 198 16.60 -5.68 -2.38
CA ALA A 198 15.18 -5.69 -2.73
C ALA A 198 14.98 -5.62 -4.24
N PRO A 199 14.05 -6.37 -4.85
CA PRO A 199 13.71 -6.22 -6.26
C PRO A 199 13.16 -4.81 -6.53
N LEU A 200 13.52 -4.25 -7.69
CA LEU A 200 13.06 -2.93 -8.11
C LEU A 200 11.52 -2.87 -8.18
N GLU A 201 10.91 -3.96 -8.62
CA GLU A 201 9.47 -4.10 -8.82
C GLU A 201 8.69 -3.95 -7.51
N ASP A 202 9.20 -4.48 -6.40
CA ASP A 202 8.57 -4.30 -5.08
C ASP A 202 8.60 -2.84 -4.65
N ILE A 203 9.72 -2.14 -4.90
CA ILE A 203 9.84 -0.72 -4.58
C ILE A 203 8.83 0.10 -5.40
N ILE A 204 8.66 -0.23 -6.70
CA ILE A 204 7.64 0.37 -7.57
C ILE A 204 6.24 0.04 -7.04
N TRP A 205 5.99 -1.19 -6.59
CA TRP A 205 4.73 -1.59 -6.01
C TRP A 205 4.38 -0.75 -4.78
N PHE A 206 5.30 -0.61 -3.82
CA PHE A 206 5.09 0.21 -2.62
C PHE A 206 4.91 1.70 -2.97
N PHE A 207 5.66 2.19 -3.96
CA PHE A 207 5.48 3.55 -4.45
C PHE A 207 4.07 3.78 -5.02
N LEU A 208 3.58 2.89 -5.89
CA LEU A 208 2.25 2.99 -6.48
C LEU A 208 1.13 2.79 -5.45
N ALA A 209 1.30 1.86 -4.52
CA ALA A 209 0.39 1.68 -3.40
C ALA A 209 0.30 2.96 -2.56
N GLY A 210 1.42 3.56 -2.17
CA GLY A 210 1.43 4.81 -1.41
C GLY A 210 0.83 5.98 -2.21
N MET A 211 1.08 6.04 -3.52
CA MET A 211 0.46 7.03 -4.41
C MET A 211 -1.06 6.95 -4.43
N PHE A 212 -1.61 5.74 -4.48
CA PHE A 212 -3.05 5.52 -4.50
C PHE A 212 -3.68 5.74 -3.12
N ILE A 213 -3.08 5.16 -2.08
CA ILE A 213 -3.64 5.08 -0.73
C ILE A 213 -3.55 6.43 -0.01
N GLY A 214 -2.40 7.10 -0.11
CA GLY A 214 -2.15 8.38 0.57
C GLY A 214 -3.28 9.40 0.43
N PRO A 215 -3.73 9.76 -0.78
CA PRO A 215 -4.79 10.75 -0.98
C PRO A 215 -6.22 10.19 -0.85
N LEU A 216 -6.38 8.89 -0.62
CA LEU A 216 -7.67 8.20 -0.78
C LEU A 216 -8.69 8.67 0.26
N TYR A 217 -8.25 8.85 1.51
CA TYR A 217 -9.15 9.22 2.58
C TYR A 217 -9.60 10.68 2.44
N GLU A 218 -8.73 11.59 2.05
CA GLU A 218 -9.07 12.99 1.80
C GLU A 218 -9.88 13.18 0.52
N PHE A 219 -9.71 12.26 -0.45
CA PHE A 219 -10.61 12.14 -1.58
C PHE A 219 -12.03 11.79 -1.11
N TRP A 220 -12.18 10.76 -0.27
CA TRP A 220 -13.47 10.31 0.27
C TRP A 220 -14.16 11.30 1.19
N GLN A 221 -13.40 11.95 2.08
CA GLN A 221 -13.93 12.93 3.01
C GLN A 221 -14.12 14.31 2.38
N GLU A 222 -13.74 14.48 1.11
CA GLU A 222 -13.67 15.78 0.42
C GLU A 222 -12.94 16.85 1.24
N ALA A 223 -11.93 16.42 1.99
CA ALA A 223 -11.22 17.26 2.93
C ALA A 223 -9.97 17.89 2.29
N LYS A 224 -9.50 18.98 2.90
CA LYS A 224 -8.24 19.64 2.51
C LYS A 224 -7.21 19.47 3.61
N LEU A 225 -5.96 19.26 3.19
CA LEU A 225 -4.81 19.23 4.07
C LEU A 225 -4.34 20.66 4.34
N ILE A 226 -4.27 21.03 5.62
CA ILE A 226 -3.74 22.32 6.07
C ILE A 226 -2.50 22.09 6.93
N THR A 227 -1.56 23.04 6.92
CA THR A 227 -0.42 22.99 7.84
C THR A 227 -0.91 23.19 9.27
N LYS A 228 -0.49 22.30 10.18
CA LYS A 228 -0.74 22.42 11.62
C LYS A 228 0.07 23.61 12.15
N LYS A 229 -0.61 24.59 12.76
CA LYS A 229 0.03 25.68 13.50
C LYS A 229 0.39 25.19 14.90
#